data_AF-A0ABD3UVL6-F1
#
_entry.id   AF-A0ABD3UVL6-F1
#
_cell.length_a   1.000
_cell.length_b   1.000
_cell.length_c   1.000
_cell.angle_alpha   90.00
_cell.angle_beta   90.00
_cell.angle_gamma   90.00
#
_symmetry.space_group_name_H-M   'P 1'
#
loop_
_entity.id
_entity.type
_entity.pdbx_description
1 polymer ?
#
loop_
_entity_poly.entity_id
_entity_poly.type
_entity_poly.pdbx_seq_one_letter_code
_entity_poly.pdbx_strand_id
1 'polypeptide(L)' 'SRSHLLLMLSLEGHDKVTSAVSNGTLTLCDLAGSERISKTEAEGQRLVEAAAINKSLSALGQ' A
#
# COMPACT_ATOMS: atom_id res chain seq x y z
N SER A 1 -7.19 -11.42 -1.61
CA SER A 1 -6.73 -10.09 -2.05
C SER A 1 -5.37 -10.26 -2.73
N ARG A 2 -5.17 -9.78 -3.96
CA ARG A 2 -3.94 -10.01 -4.77
C ARG A 2 -3.27 -8.73 -5.27
N SER A 3 -3.71 -7.58 -4.78
CA SER A 3 -3.22 -6.26 -5.16
C SER A 3 -3.24 -5.35 -3.94
N HIS A 4 -2.35 -4.35 -3.93
CA HIS A 4 -2.37 -3.29 -2.93
C HIS A 4 -3.25 -2.14 -3.42
N LEU A 5 -3.97 -1.51 -2.51
CA LEU A 5 -4.71 -0.28 -2.73
C LEU A 5 -4.06 0.86 -1.95
N LEU A 6 -3.80 1.95 -2.64
CA LEU A 6 -3.33 3.20 -2.05
C LEU A 6 -4.37 4.27 -2.34
N LEU A 7 -5.02 4.78 -1.30
CA LEU A 7 -5.89 5.94 -1.38
C LEU A 7 -5.16 7.15 -0.82
N MET A 8 -4.86 8.12 -1.68
CA MET A 8 -4.15 9.32 -1.30
C MET A 8 -5.11 10.51 -1.23
N LEU A 9 -5.15 11.15 -0.07
CA LEU A 9 -5.92 12.36 0.20
C LEU A 9 -4.94 13.51 0.39
N SER A 10 -4.92 14.44 -0.57
CA SER A 10 -4.14 15.67 -0.48
C SER A 10 -5.04 16.81 -0.03
N LEU A 11 -4.63 17.49 1.03
CA LEU A 11 -5.39 18.51 1.72
C LEU A 11 -4.55 19.78 1.83
N GLU A 12 -5.17 20.91 1.53
CA GLU A 12 -4.62 22.24 1.77
C GLU A 12 -5.54 22.94 2.77
N GLY A 13 -4.97 23.37 3.89
CA GLY A 13 -5.64 24.08 4.97
C GLY A 13 -5.25 25.55 4.96
N HIS A 14 -6.24 26.43 5.12
CA HIS A 14 -6.05 27.87 5.19
C HIS A 14 -6.56 28.40 6.53
N ASP A 15 -5.67 28.97 7.34
CA ASP A 15 -6.05 29.70 8.54
C ASP A 15 -6.45 31.13 8.17
N LYS A 16 -7.72 31.47 8.39
CA LYS A 16 -8.29 32.77 8.04
C LYS A 16 -7.85 33.92 8.94
N VAL A 17 -7.33 33.64 10.14
CA VAL A 17 -6.90 34.65 11.11
C VAL A 17 -5.42 34.97 10.90
N THR A 18 -4.60 33.94 10.74
CA THR A 18 -3.13 34.10 10.60
C THR A 18 -2.68 34.17 9.15
N SER A 19 -3.56 33.88 8.18
CA SER A 19 -3.25 33.68 6.77
C SER A 19 -2.25 32.53 6.51
N ALA A 20 -2.02 31.67 7.50
CA ALA A 20 -1.13 30.52 7.34
C ALA A 20 -1.75 29.47 6.41
N VAL A 21 -0.91 28.85 5.58
CA VAL A 21 -1.29 27.73 4.71
C VAL A 21 -0.56 26.47 5.18
N SER A 22 -1.29 25.38 5.32
CA SER A 22 -0.76 24.06 5.66
C SER A 22 -1.10 23.07 4.56
N ASN A 23 -0.14 22.25 4.16
CA ASN A 23 -0.35 21.18 3.20
C ASN A 23 -0.12 19.83 3.89
N GLY A 24 -1.02 18.89 3.67
CA GLY A 24 -0.92 17.54 4.23
C GLY A 24 -1.40 16.50 3.24
N THR A 25 -0.66 15.39 3.15
CA THR A 25 -1.09 14.22 2.38
C THR A 25 -1.27 13.05 3.34
N LEU A 26 -2.48 12.50 3.37
CA LEU A 26 -2.80 11.27 4.08
C LEU A 26 -2.91 10.14 3.05
N THR A 27 -2.13 9.08 3.22
CA THR A 27 -2.25 7.88 2.39
C THR A 27 -2.79 6.74 3.22
N LEU A 28 -3.92 6.18 2.81
CA LEU A 28 -4.52 4.98 3.39
C LEU A 28 -4.10 3.79 2.53
N CYS A 29 -3.44 2.82 3.16
CA CYS A 29 -2.90 1.64 2.49
C CYS A 29 -3.70 0.40 2.90
N ASP A 30 -4.30 -0.29 1.93
CA ASP A 30 -4.81 -1.66 2.09
C ASP A 30 -3.91 -2.60 1.29
N LEU A 31 -3.19 -3.46 2.00
CA LEU A 31 -2.15 -4.30 1.43
C LEU A 31 -2.68 -5.70 1.12
N ALA A 32 -2.17 -6.29 0.05
CA ALA A 32 -2.44 -7.67 -0.32
C ALA A 32 -1.99 -8.65 0.78
N GLY A 33 -2.51 -9.88 0.70
CA GLY A 33 -2.23 -10.93 1.67
C GLY A 33 -0.73 -11.23 1.80
N SER A 34 -0.28 -11.45 3.03
CA SER A 34 1.11 -11.75 3.39
C SER A 34 1.36 -13.25 3.61
N GLU A 35 0.47 -14.11 3.13
CA GLU A 35 0.61 -15.56 3.28
C GLU A 35 1.92 -16.06 2.66
N ARG A 36 2.57 -17.00 3.37
CA ARG A 36 3.77 -17.64 2.84
C ARG A 36 3.42 -18.51 1.65
N ILE A 37 4.09 -18.27 0.52
CA ILE A 37 3.96 -19.05 -0.71
C ILE A 37 4.21 -20.55 -0.44
N SER A 38 5.14 -20.90 0.45
CA SER A 38 5.42 -22.30 0.78
C SER A 38 4.24 -23.04 1.42
N LYS A 39 3.21 -22.33 1.87
CA LYS A 39 1.98 -22.88 2.43
C LYS A 39 0.82 -22.86 1.41
N THR A 40 1.06 -22.39 0.19
CA THR A 40 0.08 -22.37 -0.88
C THR A 40 0.45 -23.43 -1.92
N GLU A 41 -0.55 -24.07 -2.52
CA GLU A 41 -0.38 -24.98 -3.65
C GLU A 41 -0.42 -24.18 -4.99
N ALA A 42 0.15 -22.97 -4.98
CA ALA A 42 0.12 -22.08 -6.14
C ALA A 42 1.16 -22.51 -7.18
N GLU A 43 0.71 -22.73 -8.41
CA GLU A 43 1.56 -23.14 -9.53
C GLU A 43 1.48 -22.15 -10.71
N GLY A 44 2.45 -22.26 -11.62
CA GLY A 44 2.50 -21.47 -12.86
C GLY A 44 2.37 -19.97 -12.64
N GLN A 45 1.45 -19.31 -13.34
CA GLN A 45 1.21 -17.86 -13.21
C GLN A 45 0.82 -17.44 -11.79
N ARG A 46 0.14 -18.32 -11.04
CA ARG A 46 -0.31 -17.98 -9.68
C ARG A 46 0.84 -17.94 -8.69
N LEU A 47 1.87 -18.76 -8.91
CA LEU A 47 3.12 -18.70 -8.15
C LEU A 47 3.87 -17.40 -8.42
N VAL A 48 3.95 -16.99 -9.69
CA VAL A 48 4.61 -15.74 -10.11
C VAL A 48 3.92 -14.52 -9.48
N GLU A 49 2.59 -14.49 -9.50
CA GLU A 49 1.80 -13.44 -8.86
C GLU A 49 2.02 -13.37 -7.34
N ALA A 50 1.94 -14.51 -6.65
CA ALA A 50 2.16 -14.57 -5.20
C ALA A 50 3.60 -14.16 -4.81
N ALA A 51 4.60 -14.53 -5.62
CA ALA A 51 5.98 -14.10 -5.44
C ALA A 51 6.14 -12.58 -5.57
N ALA A 52 5.47 -11.94 -6.54
CA ALA A 52 5.50 -10.50 -6.70
C ALA A 52 4.88 -9.76 -5.50
N ILE A 53 3.74 -10.25 -5.00
CA ILE A 53 3.08 -9.70 -3.81
C ILE A 53 4.03 -9.76 -2.61
N ASN A 54 4.57 -10.94 -2.29
CA ASN A 54 5.46 -11.11 -1.14
C ASN A 54 6.76 -10.33 -1.27
N LYS A 55 7.29 -10.17 -2.49
CA LYS A 55 8.45 -9.31 -2.74
C LYS A 55 8.15 -7.86 -2.37
N SER A 56 7.01 -7.32 -2.81
CA SER A 56 6.62 -5.93 -2.49
C SER A 56 6.38 -5.71 -0.98
N LEU A 57 5.77 -6.67 -0.29
CA LEU A 57 5.55 -6.62 1.16
C LEU A 57 6.87 -6.72 1.93
N SER A 58 7.80 -7.57 1.48
CA SER A 58 9.12 -7.68 2.11
C SER A 58 9.92 -6.39 1.95
N ALA A 59 9.82 -5.71 0.80
CA ALA A 59 10.46 -4.42 0.57
C ALA A 59 9.87 -3.30 1.43
N LEU A 60 8.58 -3.34 1.77
CA LEU A 60 7.94 -2.37 2.66
C LEU A 60 8.38 -2.55 4.13
N GLY A 61 8.66 -3.78 4.56
CA GLY A 61 9.06 -4.10 5.93
C GLY A 61 10.56 -3.95 6.23
N GLN A 62 11.37 -3.55 5.24
CA GLN A 62 12.80 -3.22 5.39
C GLN A 62 12.97 -1.73 5.68
#